data_AF-A0A3E1QDS5-F1
#
_entry.id   AF-A0A3E1QDS5-F1
#
_cell.length_a   1.000
_cell.length_b   1.000
_cell.length_c   1.000
_cell.angle_alpha   90.00
_cell.angle_beta   90.00
_cell.angle_gamma   90.00
#
_symmetry.space_group_name_H-M   'P 1'
#
loop_
_entity.id
_entity.type
_entity.pdbx_description
1 polymer ?
#
loop_
_entity_poly.entity_id
_entity_poly.type
_entity_poly.pdbx_seq_one_letter_code
_entity_poly.pdbx_strand_id
1 'polypeptide(L)'
;MSFPPLWEGQTKWKAKTRDGDLYSYNSEKLTDNDKNAINQFNSNFELQKRFDTSKFSAPLYMVLHNGKNLYTQPIYILVNENSFSAATVFTSAFKGLPNVKIVGKTTDGSSGNSRKFHLKNSNIRDKVSTMLSFQRNGKTLDGNGTIQKL
;
A
#
# COMPACT_ATOMS: atom_id res chain seq x y z
N MET A 1 1.59 -37.07 -26.02
CA MET A 1 1.70 -35.63 -26.36
C MET A 1 1.48 -34.84 -25.09
N SER A 2 2.53 -34.27 -24.50
CA SER A 2 2.42 -33.36 -23.36
C SER A 2 2.26 -31.94 -23.87
N PHE A 3 1.26 -31.22 -23.36
CA PHE A 3 1.12 -29.79 -23.60
C PHE A 3 2.09 -29.05 -22.67
N PRO A 4 2.88 -28.08 -23.18
CA PRO A 4 3.70 -27.25 -22.31
C PRO A 4 2.80 -26.34 -21.45
N PRO A 5 3.22 -26.00 -20.22
CA PRO A 5 2.47 -25.07 -19.38
C PRO A 5 2.49 -23.66 -20.00
N LEU A 6 1.30 -23.05 -20.12
CA LEU A 6 1.06 -21.70 -20.67
C LEU A 6 1.61 -20.54 -19.78
N TRP A 7 2.61 -20.81 -18.94
CA TRP A 7 3.07 -19.86 -17.91
C TRP A 7 4.59 -19.75 -17.77
N GLU A 8 5.36 -20.22 -18.74
CA GLU A 8 6.76 -19.82 -18.87
C GLU A 8 6.82 -18.48 -19.60
N GLY A 9 6.95 -17.38 -18.85
CA GLY A 9 7.17 -16.11 -19.52
C GLY A 9 7.28 -14.83 -18.71
N GLN A 10 7.03 -14.78 -17.39
CA GLN A 10 7.35 -13.59 -16.56
C GLN A 10 7.75 -13.94 -15.12
N THR A 11 8.95 -14.50 -14.97
CA THR A 11 9.55 -14.84 -13.65
C THR A 11 10.11 -13.66 -12.86
N LYS A 12 9.84 -12.41 -13.25
CA LYS A 12 10.10 -11.22 -12.40
C LYS A 12 9.03 -10.16 -12.60
N TRP A 13 8.09 -10.08 -11.65
CA TRP A 13 7.20 -8.94 -11.52
C TRP A 13 8.03 -7.70 -11.18
N LYS A 14 8.46 -6.94 -12.18
CA LYS A 14 8.91 -5.57 -11.97
C LYS A 14 7.67 -4.74 -11.68
N ALA A 15 7.53 -4.28 -10.44
CA ALA A 15 6.56 -3.24 -10.10
C ALA A 15 6.84 -2.03 -11.00
N LYS A 16 6.05 -1.87 -12.06
CA LYS A 16 6.09 -0.71 -12.93
C LYS A 16 5.48 0.44 -12.12
N THR A 17 6.33 1.33 -11.61
CA THR A 17 5.97 2.59 -10.96
C THR A 17 5.34 3.52 -11.99
N ARG A 18 4.09 3.26 -12.34
CA ARG A 18 3.22 4.27 -12.88
C ARG A 18 2.30 4.68 -11.74
N ASP A 19 2.50 5.93 -11.33
CA ASP A 19 1.65 6.75 -10.47
C ASP A 19 1.72 6.46 -8.95
N GLY A 20 2.15 7.46 -8.18
CA GLY A 20 2.08 7.49 -6.71
C GLY A 20 3.44 7.57 -6.00
N ASP A 21 3.47 8.27 -4.87
CA ASP A 21 4.62 8.55 -3.99
C ASP A 21 5.20 7.29 -3.29
N LEU A 22 5.42 6.21 -4.06
CA LEU A 22 5.96 4.94 -3.61
C LEU A 22 7.36 4.71 -4.20
N TYR A 23 8.33 4.54 -3.32
CA TYR A 23 9.74 4.47 -3.67
C TYR A 23 10.35 3.13 -3.26
N SER A 24 11.19 2.55 -4.12
CA SER A 24 12.08 1.47 -3.69
C SER A 24 13.17 2.04 -2.77
N TYR A 25 13.71 1.21 -1.87
CA TYR A 25 14.77 1.64 -0.94
C TYR A 25 15.99 2.26 -1.65
N ASN A 26 16.32 1.76 -2.85
CA ASN A 26 17.44 2.23 -3.66
C ASN A 26 17.06 3.37 -4.62
N SER A 27 15.89 3.99 -4.46
CA SER A 27 15.47 5.09 -5.33
C SER A 27 16.34 6.32 -5.10
N GLU A 28 16.82 6.93 -6.19
CA GLU A 28 17.56 8.22 -6.17
C GLU A 28 16.71 9.38 -5.63
N LYS A 29 15.39 9.21 -5.55
CA LYS A 29 14.47 10.21 -5.00
C LYS A 29 14.44 10.22 -3.47
N LEU A 30 15.00 9.20 -2.81
CA LEU A 30 15.08 9.12 -1.36
C LEU A 30 16.36 9.75 -0.85
N THR A 31 16.23 10.69 0.09
CA THR A 31 17.34 11.27 0.82
C THR A 31 17.90 10.28 1.85
N ASP A 32 19.07 10.57 2.42
CA ASP A 32 19.62 9.74 3.50
C ASP A 32 18.76 9.78 4.76
N ASN A 33 18.09 10.91 5.02
CA ASN A 33 17.11 11.02 6.11
C ASN A 33 15.91 10.09 5.88
N ASP A 34 15.45 9.96 4.63
CA ASP A 34 14.36 9.04 4.28
C ASP A 34 14.76 7.58 4.51
N LYS A 35 15.96 7.21 4.08
CA LYS A 35 16.50 5.86 4.30
C LYS A 35 16.66 5.56 5.79
N ASN A 36 17.12 6.53 6.59
CA ASN A 36 17.21 6.39 8.04
C ASN A 36 15.83 6.18 8.67
N ALA A 37 14.81 6.95 8.25
CA ALA A 37 13.44 6.77 8.71
C ALA A 37 12.87 5.39 8.31
N ILE A 38 13.15 4.93 7.09
CA ILE A 38 12.79 3.57 6.63
C ILE A 38 13.48 2.50 7.48
N ASN A 39 14.76 2.64 7.78
CA ASN A 39 15.51 1.69 8.59
C ASN A 39 14.96 1.63 10.03
N GLN A 40 14.66 2.77 10.62
CA GLN A 40 14.02 2.85 11.94
C GLN A 40 12.61 2.26 11.95
N PHE A 41 11.84 2.46 10.88
CA PHE A 41 10.53 1.82 10.73
C PHE A 41 10.68 0.30 10.65
N ASN A 42 11.58 -0.18 9.78
CA ASN A 42 11.78 -1.61 9.54
C ASN A 42 12.30 -2.37 10.75
N SER A 43 13.06 -1.73 11.66
CA SER A 43 13.61 -2.41 12.84
C SER A 43 12.56 -2.94 13.82
N ASN A 44 11.36 -2.35 13.81
CA ASN A 44 10.25 -2.74 14.68
C ASN A 44 9.00 -3.15 13.88
N PHE A 45 9.10 -3.24 12.56
CA PHE A 45 7.96 -3.56 11.71
C PHE A 45 7.79 -5.06 11.58
N GLU A 46 6.69 -5.56 12.14
CA GLU A 46 6.32 -6.97 12.06
C GLU A 46 5.00 -7.16 11.33
N LEU A 47 4.97 -8.12 10.42
CA LEU A 47 3.77 -8.46 9.66
C LEU A 47 2.85 -9.38 10.46
N GLN A 48 1.56 -9.06 10.51
CA GLN A 48 0.58 -9.94 11.17
C GLN A 48 0.25 -11.18 10.35
N LYS A 49 0.38 -11.11 9.02
CA LYS A 49 0.13 -12.23 8.11
C LYS A 49 1.39 -12.55 7.33
N ARG A 50 1.73 -13.83 7.25
CA ARG A 50 2.81 -14.34 6.41
C ARG A 50 2.34 -14.44 4.96
N PHE A 51 3.25 -14.20 4.03
CA PHE A 51 3.04 -14.38 2.60
C PHE A 51 4.34 -14.85 1.95
N ASP A 52 4.22 -15.42 0.75
CA ASP A 52 5.35 -15.91 -0.02
C ASP A 52 6.08 -14.74 -0.67
N THR A 53 7.19 -14.31 -0.06
CA THR A 53 7.98 -13.16 -0.51
C THR A 53 8.61 -13.36 -1.88
N SER A 54 8.79 -14.61 -2.34
CA SER A 54 9.35 -14.91 -3.67
C SER A 54 8.43 -14.48 -4.82
N LYS A 55 7.14 -14.29 -4.54
CA LYS A 55 6.12 -13.86 -5.52
C LYS A 55 6.00 -12.35 -5.64
N PHE A 56 6.65 -11.58 -4.78
CA PHE A 56 6.55 -10.13 -4.74
C PHE A 56 7.90 -9.47 -5.02
N SER A 57 7.87 -8.22 -5.47
CA SER A 57 9.08 -7.39 -5.53
C SER A 57 9.58 -7.06 -4.12
N ALA A 58 10.77 -6.46 -4.06
CA ALA A 58 11.20 -5.76 -2.85
C ALA A 58 10.14 -4.72 -2.42
N PRO A 59 10.06 -4.38 -1.11
CA PRO A 59 9.11 -3.41 -0.60
C PRO A 59 9.22 -2.04 -1.28
N LEU A 60 8.07 -1.39 -1.41
CA LEU A 60 7.95 0.02 -1.80
C LEU A 60 7.45 0.82 -0.60
N TYR A 61 8.02 2.00 -0.40
CA TYR A 61 7.77 2.85 0.75
C TYR A 61 7.08 4.13 0.33
N MET A 62 6.05 4.50 1.08
CA MET A 62 5.51 5.86 1.06
C MET A 62 6.21 6.67 2.12
N VAL A 63 6.91 7.72 1.72
CA VAL A 63 7.62 8.62 2.64
C VAL A 63 6.89 9.95 2.66
N LEU A 64 6.50 10.39 3.86
CA LEU A 64 5.82 11.66 4.07
C LEU A 64 6.79 12.66 4.70
N HIS A 65 6.90 13.83 4.07
CA HIS A 65 7.70 14.94 4.58
C HIS A 65 6.80 16.00 5.18
N ASN A 66 7.34 16.70 6.18
CA ASN A 66 6.70 17.89 6.71
C ASN A 66 6.73 19.00 5.64
N GLY A 67 5.61 19.68 5.44
CA GLY A 67 5.57 20.89 4.62
C GLY A 67 6.32 22.06 5.29
N LYS A 68 6.48 23.17 4.55
CA LYS A 68 7.10 24.40 5.08
C LYS A 68 6.39 24.95 6.32
N ASN A 69 5.08 24.77 6.39
CA ASN A 69 4.24 25.24 7.49
C ASN A 69 3.74 24.04 8.30
N LEU A 70 3.96 24.09 9.62
CA LEU A 70 3.44 23.10 10.55
C LEU A 70 2.02 23.48 10.96
N TYR A 71 1.08 22.55 10.79
CA TYR A 71 -0.28 22.69 11.28
C TYR A 71 -0.42 21.96 12.61
N THR A 72 -0.59 22.71 13.70
CA THR A 72 -0.62 22.19 15.07
C THR A 72 -2.02 22.05 15.65
N GLN A 73 -3.03 22.58 14.96
CA GLN A 73 -4.42 22.50 15.40
C GLN A 73 -4.99 21.08 15.20
N PRO A 74 -6.10 20.74 15.89
CA PRO A 74 -6.76 19.44 15.69
C PRO A 74 -7.24 19.24 14.25
N ILE A 75 -6.93 18.08 13.69
CA ILE A 75 -7.35 17.64 12.36
C ILE A 75 -8.36 16.49 12.51
N TYR A 76 -9.48 16.59 11.81
CA TYR A 76 -10.49 15.55 11.74
C TYR A 76 -10.56 14.97 10.32
N ILE A 77 -10.37 13.65 10.19
CA ILE A 77 -10.49 12.93 8.92
C ILE A 77 -11.81 12.14 8.96
N LEU A 78 -12.78 12.57 8.16
CA LEU A 78 -14.09 11.92 8.06
C LEU A 78 -14.02 10.77 7.06
N VAL A 79 -14.40 9.57 7.49
CA VAL A 79 -14.37 8.36 6.66
C VAL A 79 -15.61 7.50 6.83
N ASN A 80 -15.88 6.70 5.82
CA ASN A 80 -16.96 5.73 5.81
C ASN A 80 -16.59 4.48 5.00
N GLU A 81 -17.52 3.53 4.90
CA GLU A 81 -17.39 2.28 4.14
C GLU A 81 -17.08 2.50 2.65
N ASN A 82 -17.36 3.69 2.10
CA ASN A 82 -17.10 4.02 0.69
C ASN A 82 -15.74 4.71 0.48
N SER A 83 -14.99 4.96 1.56
CA SER A 83 -13.66 5.58 1.50
C SER A 83 -12.64 4.59 0.94
N PHE A 84 -12.42 4.66 -0.37
CA PHE A 84 -11.73 3.63 -1.16
C PHE A 84 -10.38 4.09 -1.71
N SER A 85 -9.46 3.14 -1.99
CA SER A 85 -8.19 3.40 -2.67
C SER A 85 -7.31 4.42 -1.92
N ALA A 86 -6.87 5.49 -2.60
CA ALA A 86 -6.02 6.52 -2.03
C ALA A 86 -6.58 7.12 -0.73
N ALA A 87 -7.91 7.21 -0.57
CA ALA A 87 -8.52 7.71 0.66
C ALA A 87 -8.23 6.79 1.87
N THR A 88 -8.27 5.47 1.66
CA THR A 88 -7.88 4.48 2.68
C THR A 88 -6.39 4.62 3.03
N VAL A 89 -5.53 4.74 2.02
CA VAL A 89 -4.07 4.88 2.22
C VAL A 89 -3.74 6.18 2.97
N PHE A 90 -4.34 7.30 2.58
CA PHE A 90 -4.24 8.59 3.25
C PHE A 90 -4.64 8.48 4.73
N THR A 91 -5.82 7.93 5.00
CA THR A 91 -6.31 7.76 6.37
C THR A 91 -5.36 6.91 7.21
N SER A 92 -4.83 5.82 6.64
CA SER A 92 -3.85 4.96 7.32
C SER A 92 -2.53 5.67 7.64
N ALA A 93 -2.07 6.55 6.74
CA ALA A 93 -0.82 7.28 6.93
C ALA A 93 -0.90 8.28 8.09
N PHE A 94 -2.02 8.99 8.23
CA PHE A 94 -2.23 9.97 9.29
C PHE A 94 -2.73 9.38 10.61
N LYS A 95 -3.25 8.14 10.59
CA LYS A 95 -3.74 7.44 11.80
C LYS A 95 -2.65 7.32 12.86
N GLY A 96 -2.87 7.89 14.05
CA GLY A 96 -1.94 7.80 15.19
C GLY A 96 -0.98 8.99 15.32
N LEU A 97 -1.12 10.02 14.48
CA LEU A 97 -0.50 11.33 14.73
C LEU A 97 -1.23 12.04 15.89
N PRO A 98 -0.51 12.79 16.75
CA PRO A 98 -1.05 13.31 18.01
C PRO A 98 -2.21 14.31 17.84
N ASN A 99 -2.24 15.07 16.75
CA ASN A 99 -3.28 16.06 16.46
C ASN A 99 -4.32 15.58 15.43
N VAL A 100 -4.32 14.29 15.05
CA VAL A 100 -5.26 13.74 14.07
C VAL A 100 -6.27 12.81 14.73
N LYS A 101 -7.55 13.05 14.46
CA LYS A 101 -8.65 12.17 14.82
C LYS A 101 -9.38 11.66 13.58
N ILE A 102 -9.56 10.36 13.47
CA ILE A 102 -10.37 9.74 12.41
C ILE A 102 -11.78 9.54 12.95
N VAL A 103 -12.79 10.02 12.22
CA VAL A 103 -14.19 10.01 12.65
C VAL A 103 -15.06 9.37 11.57
N GLY A 104 -15.98 8.50 11.98
CA GLY A 104 -16.93 7.83 11.10
C GLY A 104 -16.83 6.32 11.17
N LYS A 105 -16.98 5.64 10.02
CA LYS A 105 -16.94 4.16 9.91
C LYS A 105 -15.63 3.70 9.26
N THR A 106 -15.32 2.41 9.42
CA THR A 106 -14.13 1.79 8.84
C THR A 106 -14.13 1.94 7.33
N THR A 107 -12.99 2.37 6.78
CA THR A 107 -12.81 2.44 5.32
C THR A 107 -12.89 1.04 4.68
N ASP A 108 -13.16 0.99 3.37
CA ASP A 108 -13.28 -0.29 2.63
C ASP A 108 -12.00 -1.17 2.73
N GLY A 109 -10.83 -0.53 2.73
CA GLY A 109 -9.56 -1.24 2.89
C GLY A 109 -8.84 -1.58 1.61
N SER A 110 -9.38 -1.32 0.42
CA SER A 110 -8.67 -1.66 -0.81
C SER A 110 -7.57 -0.68 -1.21
N SER A 111 -6.39 -1.19 -1.61
CA SER A 111 -5.30 -0.40 -2.22
C SER A 111 -4.57 -1.09 -3.38
N GLY A 112 -5.11 -2.21 -3.86
CA GLY A 112 -4.39 -3.27 -4.60
C GLY A 112 -3.80 -2.98 -5.99
N ASN A 113 -3.66 -1.73 -6.44
CA ASN A 113 -3.13 -1.36 -7.77
C ASN A 113 -3.59 -2.32 -8.90
N SER A 114 -4.90 -2.38 -9.12
CA SER A 114 -5.52 -3.41 -9.92
C SER A 114 -5.17 -3.30 -11.42
N ARG A 115 -4.83 -4.43 -12.06
CA ARG A 115 -4.60 -4.51 -13.52
C ARG A 115 -5.71 -5.27 -14.22
N LYS A 116 -6.05 -4.82 -15.43
CA LYS A 116 -7.02 -5.49 -16.29
C LYS A 116 -6.33 -6.58 -17.11
N PHE A 117 -6.91 -7.77 -17.11
CA PHE A 117 -6.48 -8.91 -17.92
C PHE A 117 -7.61 -9.29 -18.88
N HIS A 118 -7.25 -9.62 -20.12
CA HIS A 118 -8.20 -10.10 -21.12
C HIS A 118 -7.79 -11.50 -21.58
N LEU A 119 -8.61 -12.49 -21.23
CA LEU A 119 -8.45 -13.87 -21.63
C LEU A 119 -9.05 -14.03 -23.03
N LYS A 120 -8.19 -13.88 -24.04
CA LYS A 120 -8.60 -13.79 -25.46
C LYS A 120 -9.44 -14.98 -25.94
N ASN A 121 -9.10 -16.20 -25.50
CA ASN A 121 -9.75 -17.42 -25.96
C ASN A 121 -11.18 -17.61 -25.41
N SER A 122 -11.51 -16.98 -24.28
CA SER A 122 -12.84 -17.05 -23.64
C SER A 122 -13.58 -15.72 -23.66
N ASN A 123 -12.95 -14.66 -24.16
CA ASN A 123 -13.40 -13.28 -24.11
C ASN A 123 -13.74 -12.75 -22.69
N ILE A 124 -13.18 -13.38 -21.65
CA ILE A 124 -13.36 -12.94 -20.26
C ILE A 124 -12.40 -11.79 -19.96
N ARG A 125 -12.94 -10.71 -19.37
CA ARG A 125 -12.16 -9.59 -18.85
C ARG A 125 -12.20 -9.60 -17.33
N ASP A 126 -11.02 -9.59 -16.73
CA ASP A 126 -10.87 -9.63 -15.27
C ASP A 126 -10.01 -8.47 -14.79
N LYS A 127 -10.15 -8.11 -13.51
CA LYS A 127 -9.39 -7.05 -12.85
C LYS A 127 -8.79 -7.62 -11.57
N VAL A 128 -7.48 -7.88 -11.59
CA VAL A 128 -6.77 -8.53 -10.49
C VAL A 128 -5.90 -7.51 -9.75
N SER A 129 -5.93 -7.55 -8.42
CA SER A 129 -5.01 -6.79 -7.57
C SER A 129 -3.57 -7.23 -7.81
N THR A 130 -2.65 -6.29 -7.99
CA THR A 130 -1.21 -6.57 -8.19
C THR A 130 -0.31 -6.00 -7.10
N MET A 131 -0.90 -5.49 -6.02
CA MET A 131 -0.17 -4.93 -4.90
C MET A 131 -0.75 -5.42 -3.58
N LEU A 132 0.15 -5.82 -2.68
CA LEU A 132 -0.16 -6.11 -1.29
C LEU A 132 0.37 -4.95 -0.44
N SER A 133 -0.52 -4.27 0.28
CA SER A 133 -0.16 -3.09 1.06
C SER A 133 -0.40 -3.31 2.55
N PHE A 134 0.44 -2.69 3.37
CA PHE A 134 0.41 -2.80 4.83
C PHE A 134 0.20 -1.45 5.49
N GLN A 135 -0.53 -1.47 6.61
CA GLN A 135 -0.60 -0.39 7.58
C GLN A 135 0.68 -0.38 8.43
N ARG A 136 0.97 0.75 9.09
CA ARG A 136 2.14 0.90 9.98
C ARG A 136 2.18 -0.11 11.15
N ASN A 137 1.07 -0.75 11.46
CA ASN A 137 0.92 -1.76 12.51
C ASN A 137 1.05 -3.22 12.00
N GLY A 138 1.48 -3.42 10.75
CA GLY A 138 1.70 -4.74 10.18
C GLY A 138 0.45 -5.45 9.64
N LYS A 139 -0.74 -4.84 9.77
CA LYS A 139 -1.97 -5.35 9.15
C LYS A 139 -1.99 -5.05 7.67
N THR A 140 -2.57 -5.94 6.86
CA THR A 140 -2.90 -5.61 5.47
C THR A 140 -3.90 -4.47 5.44
N LEU A 141 -3.80 -3.58 4.45
CA LEU A 141 -4.88 -2.64 4.16
C LEU A 141 -6.12 -3.42 3.69
N ASP A 142 -5.92 -4.29 2.71
CA ASP A 142 -6.98 -5.12 2.13
C ASP A 142 -7.64 -5.98 3.21
N GLY A 143 -8.95 -5.84 3.33
CA GLY A 143 -9.81 -6.59 4.27
C GLY A 143 -9.81 -6.10 5.72
N ASN A 144 -9.00 -5.12 6.10
CA ASN A 144 -9.03 -4.54 7.46
C ASN A 144 -9.53 -3.10 7.50
N GLY A 145 -9.41 -2.35 6.40
CA GLY A 145 -9.76 -0.93 6.39
C GLY A 145 -8.94 -0.10 7.38
N THR A 146 -9.34 1.16 7.54
CA THR A 146 -8.76 2.07 8.53
C THR A 146 -9.86 2.73 9.34
N ILE A 147 -9.80 2.57 10.66
CA ILE A 147 -10.57 3.36 11.62
C ILE A 147 -9.71 3.60 12.86
N GLN A 148 -9.91 4.71 13.55
CA GLN A 148 -9.41 4.87 14.90
C GLN A 148 -10.43 4.25 15.85
N LYS A 149 -10.05 3.19 16.57
CA LYS A 149 -10.83 2.78 17.74
C LYS A 149 -10.61 3.85 18.80
N LEU A 150 -11.70 4.46 19.26
CA LEU A 150 -11.72 5.27 20.47
C LEU A 150 -11.34 4.41 21.67
#